data_AF-A0A4S2MDT9-F1
#
_entry.id   AF-A0A4S2MDT9-F1
#
_cell.length_a   1.000
_cell.length_b   1.000
_cell.length_c   1.000
_cell.angle_alpha   90.00
_cell.angle_beta   90.00
_cell.angle_gamma   90.00
#
_symmetry.space_group_name_H-M   'P 1'
#
loop_
_entity.id
_entity.type
_entity.pdbx_description
1 polymer ?
#
loop_
_entity_poly.entity_id
_entity_poly.type
_entity_poly.pdbx_seq_one_letter_code
_entity_poly.pdbx_strand_id
1 'polypeptide(L)'
;MSIMATVQPVINWNNFAAYLVGAAQTPIICVGKRLEHLRDDLYMIPRERKDCATLLRDERGSKQKHTNITRKRRLDLLRGLIEAYDARSYNELYMSLTYDETDDIHAEYGPQWKETAEHCISNYIKKILITQQTSRFEDILRSDNHNRECQHPQNTLDGEQWLNLLFYVNKIDNQKFLTDITKIMNKDIDGRNAFVIEGPTTTGKTLLVKLIAENYIYGTVKRSGDRSQCFLMKLLDKALALVEEPRITQLTVNHFKALLGGNAFDIRVKHQKDERLTRLC
;
A
#
# COMPACT_ATOMS: atom_id res chain seq x y z
N MET A 1 -23.46 29.06 -46.28
CA MET A 1 -22.72 29.24 -47.55
C MET A 1 -21.29 28.79 -47.33
N SER A 2 -20.90 27.67 -47.94
CA SER A 2 -19.61 27.01 -47.74
C SER A 2 -18.51 27.68 -48.56
N ILE A 3 -17.43 28.12 -47.90
CA ILE A 3 -16.24 28.74 -48.52
C ILE A 3 -15.39 27.70 -49.30
N MET A 4 -15.75 26.42 -49.27
CA MET A 4 -14.97 25.35 -49.91
C MET A 4 -15.25 25.13 -51.40
N ALA A 5 -16.12 25.93 -52.03
CA ALA A 5 -16.52 25.72 -53.43
C ALA A 5 -15.61 26.39 -54.49
N THR A 6 -14.56 27.13 -54.09
CA THR A 6 -13.75 27.94 -55.02
C THR A 6 -12.24 27.80 -54.84
N VAL A 7 -11.76 26.69 -54.29
CA VAL A 7 -10.31 26.43 -54.21
C VAL A 7 -9.91 25.47 -55.32
N GLN A 8 -9.55 26.01 -56.49
CA GLN A 8 -8.87 25.23 -57.52
C GLN A 8 -7.37 25.11 -57.18
N PRO A 9 -6.79 23.90 -57.25
CA PRO A 9 -5.36 23.73 -57.08
C PRO A 9 -4.59 24.46 -58.18
N VAL A 10 -3.59 25.25 -57.81
CA VAL A 10 -2.73 25.94 -58.78
C VAL A 10 -1.77 24.93 -59.38
N ILE A 11 -2.09 24.45 -60.59
CA ILE A 11 -1.33 23.41 -61.28
C ILE A 11 0.01 23.93 -61.82
N ASN A 12 0.12 25.23 -62.13
CA ASN A 12 1.35 25.84 -62.63
C ASN A 12 1.63 27.18 -61.93
N TRP A 13 2.53 27.13 -60.95
CA TRP A 13 2.88 28.26 -60.09
C TRP A 13 3.46 29.45 -60.88
N ASN A 14 4.19 29.19 -61.96
CA ASN A 14 4.83 30.23 -62.77
C ASN A 14 3.80 31.04 -63.56
N ASN A 15 2.77 30.39 -64.11
CA ASN A 15 1.69 31.07 -64.83
C ASN A 15 0.78 31.85 -63.87
N PHE A 16 0.55 31.32 -62.66
CA PHE A 16 -0.22 32.02 -61.62
C PHE A 16 0.52 33.26 -61.10
N ALA A 17 1.84 33.17 -60.91
CA ALA A 17 2.67 34.32 -60.54
C ALA A 17 2.68 35.38 -61.65
N ALA A 18 2.80 34.98 -62.93
CA ALA A 18 2.72 35.90 -64.07
C ALA A 18 1.35 36.60 -64.17
N TYR A 19 0.26 35.88 -63.90
CA TYR A 19 -1.10 36.44 -63.84
C TYR A 19 -1.25 37.50 -62.74
N LEU A 20 -0.72 37.23 -61.54
CA LEU A 20 -0.74 38.18 -60.42
C LEU A 20 0.11 39.44 -60.68
N VAL A 21 1.19 39.32 -61.44
CA VAL A 21 2.03 40.45 -61.85
C VAL A 21 1.38 41.28 -62.96
N GLY A 22 0.65 40.64 -63.89
CA GLY A 22 -0.06 41.31 -64.98
C GLY A 22 -1.35 42.03 -64.54
N ALA A 23 -2.03 41.53 -63.52
CA ALA A 23 -3.29 42.09 -62.99
C ALA A 23 -3.07 43.23 -61.97
N ALA A 24 -2.05 44.06 -62.19
CA ALA A 24 -1.52 45.03 -61.22
C ALA A 24 -2.55 46.05 -60.69
N GLN A 25 -3.21 45.71 -59.58
CA GLN A 25 -3.70 46.65 -58.56
C GLN A 25 -3.49 46.18 -57.11
N THR A 26 -2.72 45.11 -56.87
CA THR A 26 -2.41 44.63 -55.52
C THR A 26 -0.91 44.75 -55.23
N PRO A 27 -0.50 45.44 -54.15
CA PRO A 27 0.90 45.51 -53.75
C PRO A 27 1.38 44.12 -53.30
N ILE A 28 2.21 43.47 -54.12
CA ILE A 28 2.81 42.17 -53.79
C ILE A 28 3.94 42.42 -52.79
N ILE A 29 3.70 42.07 -51.52
CA ILE A 29 4.73 42.10 -50.47
C ILE A 29 5.54 40.81 -50.57
N CYS A 30 6.82 40.91 -50.89
CA CYS A 30 7.74 39.76 -50.89
C CYS A 30 8.07 39.36 -49.44
N VAL A 31 7.35 38.36 -48.90
CA VAL A 31 7.53 37.84 -47.53
C VAL A 31 8.88 37.13 -47.34
N GLY A 32 9.59 36.81 -48.43
CA GLY A 32 10.90 36.13 -48.38
C GLY A 32 11.96 36.85 -47.56
N LYS A 33 12.06 38.19 -47.66
CA LYS A 33 13.00 38.97 -46.83
C LYS A 33 12.62 39.01 -45.36
N ARG A 34 11.33 38.90 -45.03
CA ARG A 34 10.86 38.88 -43.63
C ARG A 34 11.12 37.54 -42.95
N LEU A 35 11.24 36.45 -43.69
CA LEU A 35 11.49 35.10 -43.16
C LEU A 35 12.97 34.70 -43.23
N GLU A 36 13.84 35.58 -43.72
CA GLU A 36 15.27 35.29 -43.89
C GLU A 36 15.98 35.02 -42.55
N HIS A 37 15.60 35.74 -41.49
CA HIS A 37 16.12 35.49 -40.14
C HIS A 37 15.79 34.07 -39.64
N LEU A 38 14.61 33.52 -39.95
CA LEU A 38 14.23 32.15 -39.57
C LEU A 38 15.04 31.10 -40.35
N ARG A 39 15.44 31.39 -41.60
CA ARG A 39 16.36 30.55 -42.37
C ARG A 39 17.73 30.50 -41.71
N ASP A 40 18.24 31.65 -41.30
CA ASP A 40 19.57 31.75 -40.68
C ASP A 40 19.59 31.08 -39.31
N ASP A 41 18.51 31.21 -38.52
CA ASP A 41 18.31 30.47 -37.26
C ASP A 41 18.23 28.95 -37.49
N LEU A 42 17.58 28.50 -38.55
CA LEU A 42 17.54 27.08 -38.96
C LEU A 42 18.92 26.55 -39.38
N TYR A 43 19.81 27.37 -39.92
CA TYR A 43 21.17 26.97 -40.27
C TYR A 43 22.05 26.73 -39.04
N MET A 44 21.81 27.45 -37.94
CA MET A 44 22.57 27.36 -36.69
C MET A 44 22.18 26.18 -35.78
N ILE A 45 21.13 25.43 -36.12
CA ILE A 45 20.75 24.21 -35.38
C ILE A 45 21.73 23.07 -35.72
N PRO A 46 22.45 22.48 -34.73
CA PRO A 46 23.36 21.36 -34.95
C PRO A 46 22.65 20.19 -35.65
N ARG A 47 23.37 19.47 -36.54
CA ARG A 47 22.82 18.34 -37.32
C ARG A 47 22.08 17.31 -36.45
N GLU A 48 22.57 17.08 -35.23
CA GLU A 48 22.00 16.15 -34.24
C GLU A 48 20.57 16.51 -33.82
N ARG A 49 20.21 17.81 -33.81
CA ARG A 49 18.86 18.32 -33.51
C ARG A 49 17.95 18.41 -34.74
N LYS A 50 18.51 18.25 -35.95
CA LYS A 50 17.77 18.19 -37.22
C LYS A 50 17.37 16.76 -37.59
N ASP A 51 17.92 15.77 -36.90
CA ASP A 51 17.58 14.37 -37.13
C ASP A 51 16.20 14.07 -36.55
N CYS A 52 15.24 13.80 -37.44
CA CYS A 52 13.88 13.41 -37.08
C CYS A 52 13.85 12.18 -36.16
N ALA A 53 14.87 11.32 -36.20
CA ALA A 53 14.99 10.18 -35.29
C ALA A 53 15.27 10.61 -33.84
N THR A 54 16.02 11.69 -33.63
CA THR A 54 16.32 12.24 -32.30
C THR A 54 15.12 12.98 -31.71
N LEU A 55 14.41 13.77 -32.52
CA LEU A 55 13.18 14.46 -32.11
C LEU A 55 12.07 13.46 -31.70
N LEU A 56 11.90 12.38 -32.46
CA LEU A 56 10.95 11.32 -32.12
C LEU A 56 11.38 10.52 -30.88
N ARG A 57 12.69 10.39 -30.60
CA ARG A 57 13.19 9.78 -29.36
C ARG A 57 12.93 10.66 -28.14
N ASP A 58 13.14 11.98 -28.26
CA ASP A 58 12.88 12.92 -27.18
C ASP A 58 11.38 13.04 -26.88
N GLU A 59 10.52 13.04 -27.90
CA GLU A 59 9.07 12.96 -27.71
C GLU A 59 8.62 11.63 -27.07
N ARG A 60 9.23 10.51 -27.45
CA ARG A 60 8.94 9.21 -26.81
C ARG A 60 9.40 9.21 -25.35
N GLY A 61 10.56 9.78 -25.06
CA GLY A 61 11.09 9.92 -23.70
C GLY A 61 10.25 10.84 -22.83
N SER A 62 9.76 11.96 -23.36
CA SER A 62 8.88 12.88 -22.64
C SER A 62 7.48 12.28 -22.43
N LYS A 63 6.90 11.62 -23.44
CA LYS A 63 5.63 10.87 -23.30
C LYS A 63 5.76 9.75 -22.26
N GLN A 64 6.85 8.98 -22.27
CA GLN A 64 7.11 7.96 -21.25
C GLN A 64 7.24 8.56 -19.84
N LYS A 65 7.96 9.68 -19.69
CA LYS A 65 8.06 10.39 -18.41
C LYS A 65 6.69 10.89 -17.93
N HIS A 66 5.89 11.50 -18.80
CA HIS A 66 4.53 11.93 -18.48
C HIS A 66 3.62 10.75 -18.11
N THR A 67 3.62 9.65 -18.86
CA THR A 67 2.84 8.45 -18.52
C THR A 67 3.27 7.85 -17.18
N ASN A 68 4.57 7.87 -16.86
CA ASN A 68 5.07 7.40 -15.58
C ASN A 68 4.65 8.30 -14.43
N ILE A 69 4.63 9.63 -14.63
CA ILE A 69 4.14 10.60 -13.63
C ILE A 69 2.64 10.39 -13.38
N THR A 70 1.83 10.22 -14.44
CA THR A 70 0.39 9.98 -14.31
C THR A 70 0.10 8.63 -13.64
N ARG A 71 0.84 7.57 -13.99
CA ARG A 71 0.71 6.26 -13.34
C ARG A 71 1.11 6.29 -11.86
N LYS A 72 2.15 7.06 -11.52
CA LYS A 72 2.56 7.27 -10.12
C LYS A 72 1.48 8.00 -9.34
N ARG A 73 0.93 9.09 -9.88
CA ARG A 73 -0.17 9.85 -9.25
C ARG A 73 -1.40 8.99 -8.98
N ARG A 74 -1.78 8.14 -9.94
CA ARG A 74 -2.85 7.15 -9.75
C ARG A 74 -2.50 6.27 -8.55
N LEU A 75 -1.40 5.52 -8.61
CA LEU A 75 -0.99 4.63 -7.50
C LEU A 75 -0.93 5.35 -6.14
N ASP A 76 -0.52 6.61 -6.11
CA ASP A 76 -0.48 7.42 -4.89
C ASP A 76 -1.90 7.76 -4.37
N LEU A 77 -2.89 7.97 -5.25
CA LEU A 77 -4.30 8.16 -4.87
C LEU A 77 -4.88 6.91 -4.21
N LEU A 78 -4.74 5.73 -4.84
CA LEU A 78 -5.24 4.48 -4.27
C LEU A 78 -4.52 4.11 -2.98
N ARG A 79 -3.20 4.37 -2.90
CA ARG A 79 -2.46 4.24 -1.64
C ARG A 79 -2.96 5.19 -0.57
N GLY A 80 -3.23 6.44 -0.92
CA GLY A 80 -3.77 7.43 -0.01
C GLY A 80 -5.11 7.00 0.56
N LEU A 81 -6.00 6.41 -0.26
CA LEU A 81 -7.27 5.86 0.20
C LEU A 81 -7.09 4.61 1.07
N ILE A 82 -6.17 3.71 0.72
CA ILE A 82 -5.87 2.52 1.55
C ILE A 82 -5.28 2.94 2.91
N GLU A 83 -4.33 3.87 2.92
CA GLU A 83 -3.71 4.40 4.14
C GLU A 83 -4.73 5.22 4.95
N ALA A 84 -5.62 5.94 4.28
CA ALA A 84 -6.74 6.60 4.93
C ALA A 84 -7.64 5.54 5.57
N TYR A 85 -8.23 4.61 4.84
CA TYR A 85 -9.19 3.67 5.44
C TYR A 85 -8.54 2.53 6.26
N ASP A 86 -7.21 2.48 6.37
CA ASP A 86 -6.42 1.36 6.93
C ASP A 86 -6.86 -0.02 6.40
N ALA A 87 -7.27 -0.07 5.13
CA ALA A 87 -7.91 -1.26 4.58
C ALA A 87 -6.91 -2.42 4.43
N ARG A 88 -7.23 -3.58 5.04
CA ARG A 88 -6.39 -4.79 5.02
C ARG A 88 -6.90 -5.85 4.04
N SER A 89 -8.09 -5.66 3.49
CA SER A 89 -8.63 -6.49 2.43
C SER A 89 -9.38 -5.67 1.39
N TYR A 90 -9.53 -6.22 0.18
CA TYR A 90 -10.30 -5.56 -0.87
C TYR A 90 -11.75 -5.30 -0.45
N ASN A 91 -12.38 -6.25 0.25
CA ASN A 91 -13.76 -6.11 0.70
C ASN A 91 -13.90 -5.02 1.77
N GLU A 92 -12.93 -4.88 2.68
CA GLU A 92 -12.91 -3.77 3.64
C GLU A 92 -12.79 -2.44 2.93
N LEU A 93 -11.85 -2.32 1.98
CA LEU A 93 -11.69 -1.10 1.18
C LEU A 93 -12.99 -0.77 0.46
N TYR A 94 -13.57 -1.73 -0.25
CA TYR A 94 -14.80 -1.54 -1.03
C TYR A 94 -15.99 -1.10 -0.17
N MET A 95 -16.14 -1.65 1.03
CA MET A 95 -17.23 -1.27 1.95
C MET A 95 -16.99 0.07 2.64
N SER A 96 -15.73 0.51 2.77
CA SER A 96 -15.37 1.80 3.35
C SER A 96 -15.47 2.97 2.37
N LEU A 97 -15.39 2.68 1.07
CA LEU A 97 -15.46 3.69 0.02
C LEU A 97 -16.89 4.23 -0.14
N THR A 98 -16.99 5.53 -0.34
CA THR A 98 -18.22 6.20 -0.75
C THR A 98 -18.56 5.90 -2.22
N TYR A 99 -19.80 6.18 -2.59
CA TYR A 99 -20.25 6.04 -3.99
C TYR A 99 -19.38 6.87 -4.95
N ASP A 100 -19.12 8.14 -4.60
CA ASP A 100 -18.34 9.06 -5.43
C ASP A 100 -16.88 8.61 -5.58
N GLU A 101 -16.24 8.17 -4.48
CA GLU A 101 -14.87 7.64 -4.54
C GLU A 101 -14.79 6.37 -5.39
N THR A 102 -15.83 5.53 -5.37
CA THR A 102 -15.90 4.31 -6.17
C THR A 102 -16.01 4.63 -7.66
N ASP A 103 -16.86 5.60 -8.03
CA ASP A 103 -17.01 6.07 -9.40
C ASP A 103 -15.71 6.72 -9.92
N ASP A 104 -15.03 7.51 -9.08
CA ASP A 104 -13.74 8.12 -9.41
C ASP A 104 -12.64 7.08 -9.64
N ILE A 105 -12.52 6.07 -8.76
CA ILE A 105 -11.58 4.96 -8.95
C ILE A 105 -11.90 4.20 -10.24
N HIS A 106 -13.18 3.92 -10.50
CA HIS A 106 -13.59 3.25 -11.73
C HIS A 106 -13.27 4.09 -12.97
N ALA A 107 -13.43 5.41 -12.92
CA ALA A 107 -13.08 6.31 -14.02
C ALA A 107 -11.56 6.35 -14.28
N GLU A 108 -10.73 6.29 -13.23
CA GLU A 108 -9.27 6.39 -13.36
C GLU A 108 -8.57 5.08 -13.75
N TYR A 109 -9.07 3.95 -13.23
CA TYR A 109 -8.43 2.62 -13.35
C TYR A 109 -9.20 1.65 -14.23
N GLY A 110 -10.48 1.93 -14.51
CA GLY A 110 -11.34 1.05 -15.27
C GLY A 110 -11.54 -0.32 -14.59
N PRO A 111 -11.79 -1.38 -15.36
CA PRO A 111 -12.14 -2.70 -14.80
C PRO A 111 -11.00 -3.41 -14.05
N GLN A 112 -9.75 -2.95 -14.19
CA GLN A 112 -8.57 -3.55 -13.55
C GLN A 112 -8.24 -2.95 -12.17
N TRP A 113 -9.08 -2.05 -11.66
CA TRP A 113 -8.83 -1.39 -10.39
C TRP A 113 -8.75 -2.37 -9.21
N LYS A 114 -9.52 -3.47 -9.26
CA LYS A 114 -9.50 -4.52 -8.24
C LYS A 114 -8.12 -5.16 -8.07
N GLU A 115 -7.51 -5.61 -9.15
CA GLU A 115 -6.17 -6.21 -9.12
C GLU A 115 -5.12 -5.20 -8.63
N THR A 116 -5.28 -3.94 -9.05
CA THR A 116 -4.39 -2.85 -8.63
C THR A 116 -4.54 -2.55 -7.14
N ALA A 117 -5.77 -2.58 -6.61
CA ALA A 117 -6.08 -2.41 -5.20
C ALA A 117 -5.52 -3.55 -4.36
N GLU A 118 -5.73 -4.81 -4.78
CA GLU A 118 -5.17 -5.99 -4.11
C GLU A 118 -3.63 -5.91 -4.01
N HIS A 119 -2.96 -5.51 -5.09
CA HIS A 119 -1.51 -5.29 -5.08
C HIS A 119 -1.09 -4.12 -4.17
N CYS A 120 -1.84 -3.02 -4.14
CA CYS A 120 -1.54 -1.90 -3.24
C CYS A 120 -1.75 -2.26 -1.77
N ILE A 121 -2.83 -2.97 -1.44
CA ILE A 121 -3.12 -3.49 -0.09
C ILE A 121 -2.04 -4.46 0.35
N SER A 122 -1.61 -5.39 -0.50
CA SER A 122 -0.52 -6.32 -0.19
C SER A 122 0.79 -5.59 0.14
N ASN A 123 1.14 -4.55 -0.64
CA ASN A 123 2.32 -3.73 -0.36
C ASN A 123 2.16 -2.90 0.93
N TYR A 124 0.95 -2.42 1.23
CA TYR A 124 0.66 -1.69 2.45
C TYR A 124 0.81 -2.57 3.69
N ILE A 125 0.23 -3.78 3.67
CA ILE A 125 0.41 -4.80 4.72
C ILE A 125 1.88 -5.12 4.90
N LYS A 126 2.63 -5.31 3.81
CA LYS A 126 4.07 -5.59 3.87
C LYS A 126 4.86 -4.44 4.52
N LYS A 127 4.55 -3.18 4.20
CA LYS A 127 5.16 -2.00 4.82
C LYS A 127 4.92 -1.99 6.34
N ILE A 128 3.69 -2.25 6.76
CA ILE A 128 3.32 -2.27 8.18
C ILE A 128 3.95 -3.45 8.91
N LEU A 129 3.96 -4.64 8.31
CA LEU A 129 4.60 -5.81 8.86
C LEU A 129 6.10 -5.61 9.06
N ILE A 130 6.81 -5.05 8.08
CA ILE A 130 8.24 -4.69 8.24
C ILE A 130 8.41 -3.73 9.41
N THR A 131 7.57 -2.69 9.49
CA THR A 131 7.63 -1.70 10.58
C THR A 131 7.40 -2.37 11.93
N GLN A 132 6.38 -3.22 12.07
CA GLN A 132 6.07 -3.92 13.31
C GLN A 132 7.12 -4.96 13.71
N GLN A 133 7.84 -5.54 12.75
CA GLN A 133 8.91 -6.51 13.01
C GLN A 133 10.23 -5.87 13.41
N THR A 134 10.50 -4.64 13.00
CA THR A 134 11.77 -3.93 13.27
C THR A 134 11.66 -2.87 14.36
N SER A 135 10.46 -2.38 14.63
CA SER A 135 10.22 -1.39 15.69
C SER A 135 10.10 -2.05 17.05
N ARG A 136 10.37 -1.28 18.10
CA ARG A 136 10.16 -1.73 19.47
C ARG A 136 8.69 -1.64 19.85
N PHE A 137 8.29 -2.46 20.81
CA PHE A 137 6.95 -2.51 21.37
C PHE A 137 6.50 -1.13 21.86
N GLU A 138 7.38 -0.40 22.55
CA GLU A 138 7.08 0.93 23.08
C GLU A 138 6.83 1.97 21.98
N ASP A 139 7.53 1.86 20.86
CA ASP A 139 7.36 2.77 19.72
C ASP A 139 6.04 2.49 19.00
N ILE A 140 5.64 1.22 18.89
CA ILE A 140 4.37 0.80 18.28
C ILE A 140 3.18 1.23 19.13
N LEU A 141 3.29 1.19 20.47
CA LEU A 141 2.25 1.70 21.36
C LEU A 141 2.07 3.21 21.25
N ARG A 142 3.16 3.95 20.98
CA ARG A 142 3.13 5.41 20.83
C ARG A 142 2.62 5.88 19.47
N SER A 143 2.65 5.01 18.46
CA SER A 143 2.29 5.37 17.09
C SER A 143 0.78 5.34 16.81
N ASP A 144 -0.08 5.21 17.84
CA ASP A 144 -1.55 5.21 17.75
C ASP A 144 -2.10 4.34 16.61
N ASN A 145 -2.02 3.02 16.77
CA ASN A 145 -2.65 2.07 15.85
C ASN A 145 -4.07 1.66 16.29
N HIS A 146 -4.64 2.28 17.32
CA HIS A 146 -6.01 1.99 17.72
C HIS A 146 -6.98 2.50 16.65
N ASN A 147 -7.76 1.57 16.11
CA ASN A 147 -8.78 1.85 15.11
C ASN A 147 -9.71 2.98 15.57
N ARG A 148 -9.80 3.99 14.70
CA ARG A 148 -10.68 5.17 14.51
C ARG A 148 -12.05 5.33 15.21
N GLU A 149 -12.55 4.37 15.98
CA GLU A 149 -13.78 4.54 16.77
C GLU A 149 -13.51 4.81 18.25
N CYS A 150 -12.30 4.57 18.73
CA CYS A 150 -11.92 4.99 20.07
C CYS A 150 -11.63 6.50 20.03
N GLN A 151 -12.65 7.33 20.27
CA GLN A 151 -12.39 8.67 20.78
C GLN A 151 -11.54 8.47 22.02
N HIS A 152 -10.24 8.80 21.96
CA HIS A 152 -9.36 8.72 23.13
C HIS A 152 -10.12 9.36 24.28
N PRO A 153 -10.51 8.58 25.30
CA PRO A 153 -11.35 9.14 26.33
C PRO A 153 -10.57 10.28 26.96
N GLN A 154 -11.19 11.47 27.04
CA GLN A 154 -10.55 12.65 27.62
C GLN A 154 -10.05 12.38 29.05
N ASN A 155 -10.58 11.34 29.69
CA ASN A 155 -10.19 10.86 30.99
C ASN A 155 -10.02 9.33 30.99
N THR A 156 -8.79 8.86 31.21
CA THR A 156 -8.45 7.43 31.35
C THR A 156 -8.44 6.96 32.80
N LEU A 157 -8.68 7.84 33.79
CA LEU A 157 -8.53 7.55 35.22
C LEU A 157 -9.37 6.35 35.66
N ASP A 158 -10.63 6.26 35.21
CA ASP A 158 -11.51 5.16 35.60
C ASP A 158 -11.00 3.81 35.05
N GLY A 159 -10.49 3.80 33.82
CA GLY A 159 -9.88 2.62 33.20
C GLY A 159 -8.59 2.20 33.90
N GLU A 160 -7.75 3.17 34.25
CA GLU A 160 -6.51 2.93 35.01
C GLU A 160 -6.80 2.41 36.41
N GLN A 161 -7.77 2.99 37.12
CA GLN A 161 -8.21 2.51 38.44
C GLN A 161 -8.77 1.09 38.37
N TRP A 162 -9.60 0.80 37.36
CA TRP A 162 -10.12 -0.54 37.14
C TRP A 162 -8.99 -1.55 36.87
N LEU A 163 -8.03 -1.20 36.01
CA LEU A 163 -6.90 -2.07 35.69
C LEU A 163 -5.99 -2.31 36.91
N ASN A 164 -5.71 -1.25 37.68
CA ASN A 164 -4.96 -1.34 38.92
C ASN A 164 -5.65 -2.24 39.94
N LEU A 165 -6.98 -2.11 40.10
CA LEU A 165 -7.75 -2.98 40.97
C LEU A 165 -7.72 -4.43 40.49
N LEU A 166 -7.87 -4.66 39.18
CA LEU A 166 -7.80 -6.00 38.59
C LEU A 166 -6.45 -6.65 38.89
N PHE A 167 -5.33 -5.94 38.70
CA PHE A 167 -4.00 -6.49 38.94
C PHE A 167 -3.75 -6.69 40.44
N TYR A 168 -4.20 -5.76 41.27
CA TYR A 168 -4.11 -5.86 42.73
C TYR A 168 -4.85 -7.09 43.28
N VAL A 169 -6.11 -7.30 42.88
CA VAL A 169 -6.93 -8.46 43.33
C VAL A 169 -6.29 -9.79 42.88
N ASN A 170 -5.71 -9.82 41.69
CA ASN A 170 -5.01 -11.00 41.17
C ASN A 170 -3.56 -11.12 41.65
N LYS A 171 -3.09 -10.20 42.51
CA LYS A 171 -1.70 -10.14 43.02
C LYS A 171 -0.66 -10.11 41.89
N ILE A 172 -0.99 -9.41 40.81
CA ILE A 172 -0.10 -9.18 39.67
C ILE A 172 0.64 -7.87 39.92
N ASP A 173 1.96 -7.90 39.84
CA ASP A 173 2.79 -6.70 39.90
C ASP A 173 2.77 -6.00 38.53
N ASN A 174 2.30 -4.75 38.50
CA ASN A 174 2.17 -3.97 37.26
C ASN A 174 3.51 -3.77 36.55
N GLN A 175 4.59 -3.49 37.29
CA GLN A 175 5.90 -3.23 36.70
C GLN A 175 6.51 -4.51 36.12
N LYS A 176 6.36 -5.63 36.83
CA LYS A 176 6.80 -6.93 36.36
C LYS A 176 6.01 -7.36 35.12
N PHE A 177 4.69 -7.20 35.14
CA PHE A 177 3.83 -7.48 34.00
C PHE A 177 4.29 -6.71 32.76
N LEU A 178 4.47 -5.38 32.89
CA LEU A 178 4.92 -4.52 31.80
C LEU A 178 6.34 -4.90 31.31
N THR A 179 7.25 -5.21 32.24
CA THR A 179 8.62 -5.59 31.88
C THR A 179 8.66 -6.93 31.13
N ASP A 180 7.89 -7.91 31.60
CA ASP A 180 7.85 -9.25 31.00
C ASP A 180 7.20 -9.21 29.61
N ILE A 181 6.11 -8.46 29.44
CA ILE A 181 5.47 -8.30 28.14
C ILE A 181 6.37 -7.55 27.15
N THR A 182 7.01 -6.45 27.57
CA THR A 182 7.93 -5.69 26.71
C THR A 182 9.07 -6.56 26.22
N LYS A 183 9.71 -7.34 27.10
CA LYS A 183 10.82 -8.25 26.72
C LYS A 183 10.38 -9.31 25.71
N ILE A 184 9.19 -9.87 25.87
CA ILE A 184 8.66 -10.90 24.95
C ILE A 184 8.31 -10.27 23.61
N MET A 185 7.57 -9.15 23.61
CA MET A 185 7.18 -8.44 22.39
C MET A 185 8.38 -7.90 21.61
N ASN A 186 9.44 -7.48 22.30
CA ASN A 186 10.72 -7.07 21.68
C ASN A 186 11.63 -8.24 21.28
N LYS A 187 11.23 -9.49 21.57
CA LYS A 187 12.03 -10.70 21.28
C LYS A 187 13.40 -10.74 21.97
N ASP A 188 13.54 -10.03 23.10
CA ASP A 188 14.80 -9.88 23.84
C ASP A 188 15.27 -11.19 24.51
N ILE A 189 14.37 -12.17 24.66
CA ILE A 189 14.65 -13.43 25.35
C ILE A 189 14.68 -14.58 24.34
N ASP A 190 15.81 -15.26 24.23
CA ASP A 190 15.92 -16.46 23.40
C ASP A 190 15.26 -17.67 24.09
N GLY A 191 14.56 -18.48 23.29
CA GLY A 191 13.84 -19.67 23.77
C GLY A 191 12.57 -19.39 24.58
N ARG A 192 12.23 -18.11 24.81
CA ARG A 192 10.94 -17.68 25.39
C ARG A 192 10.31 -16.61 24.50
N ASN A 193 9.25 -16.97 23.82
CA ASN A 193 8.56 -16.14 22.85
C ASN A 193 7.04 -16.19 23.02
N ALA A 194 6.59 -16.37 24.26
CA ALA A 194 5.18 -16.49 24.57
C ALA A 194 4.88 -15.83 25.90
N PHE A 195 3.90 -14.94 25.89
CA PHE A 195 3.29 -14.38 27.09
C PHE A 195 1.96 -15.09 27.34
N VAL A 196 1.81 -15.70 28.51
CA VAL A 196 0.63 -16.53 28.83
C VAL A 196 -0.13 -15.90 29.98
N ILE A 197 -1.43 -15.67 29.77
CA ILE A 197 -2.36 -15.25 30.82
C ILE A 197 -3.30 -16.42 31.11
N GLU A 198 -3.19 -16.96 32.32
CA GLU A 198 -4.02 -18.06 32.80
C GLU A 198 -5.03 -17.55 33.83
N GLY A 199 -6.22 -18.16 33.83
CA GLY A 199 -7.24 -17.86 34.84
C GLY A 199 -8.63 -18.37 34.45
N PRO A 200 -9.59 -18.37 35.38
CA PRO A 200 -10.95 -18.85 35.14
C PRO A 200 -11.67 -18.03 34.07
N THR A 201 -12.76 -18.54 33.52
CA THR A 201 -13.57 -17.78 32.54
C THR A 201 -14.02 -16.43 33.12
N THR A 202 -14.39 -15.49 32.25
CA THR A 202 -14.90 -14.14 32.59
C THR A 202 -13.95 -13.18 33.35
N THR A 203 -12.68 -13.53 33.56
CA THR A 203 -11.69 -12.62 34.18
C THR A 203 -11.07 -11.57 33.25
N GLY A 204 -11.64 -11.34 32.06
CA GLY A 204 -11.15 -10.31 31.13
C GLY A 204 -9.86 -10.63 30.38
N LYS A 205 -9.30 -11.84 30.49
CA LYS A 205 -8.04 -12.25 29.81
C LYS A 205 -8.07 -11.99 28.31
N THR A 206 -9.14 -12.44 27.65
CA THR A 206 -9.30 -12.27 26.20
C THR A 206 -9.37 -10.79 25.82
N LEU A 207 -10.01 -9.95 26.63
CA LEU A 207 -10.07 -8.52 26.40
C LEU A 207 -8.67 -7.90 26.49
N LEU A 208 -7.94 -8.20 27.57
CA LEU A 208 -6.60 -7.66 27.80
C LEU A 208 -5.63 -8.02 26.67
N VAL A 209 -5.59 -9.30 26.26
CA VAL A 209 -4.68 -9.73 25.18
C VAL A 209 -5.09 -9.14 23.83
N LYS A 210 -6.39 -8.99 23.56
CA LYS A 210 -6.86 -8.34 22.33
C LYS A 210 -6.46 -6.88 22.25
N LEU A 211 -6.57 -6.12 23.35
CA LEU A 211 -6.15 -4.72 23.38
C LEU A 211 -4.66 -4.56 23.04
N ILE A 212 -3.82 -5.49 23.47
CA ILE A 212 -2.40 -5.51 23.10
C ILE A 212 -2.23 -5.91 21.63
N ALA A 213 -2.94 -6.96 21.20
CA ALA A 213 -2.78 -7.54 19.87
C ALA A 213 -3.33 -6.66 18.74
N GLU A 214 -4.36 -5.85 18.99
CA GLU A 214 -4.98 -4.94 18.00
C GLU A 214 -4.00 -3.94 17.39
N ASN A 215 -2.92 -3.60 18.11
CA ASN A 215 -1.85 -2.74 17.58
C ASN A 215 -0.95 -3.42 16.53
N TYR A 216 -1.14 -4.73 16.33
CA TYR A 216 -0.33 -5.57 15.45
C TYR A 216 -1.19 -6.24 14.38
N ILE A 217 -0.57 -6.56 13.24
CA ILE A 217 -1.17 -7.50 12.30
C ILE A 217 -1.01 -8.90 12.91
N TYR A 218 -2.05 -9.40 13.59
CA TYR A 218 -1.98 -10.67 14.30
C TYR A 218 -2.78 -11.78 13.62
N GLY A 219 -2.32 -13.02 13.82
CA GLY A 219 -3.04 -14.23 13.44
C GLY A 219 -3.62 -14.91 14.66
N THR A 220 -4.79 -15.54 14.55
CA THR A 220 -5.41 -16.27 15.68
C THR A 220 -5.38 -17.78 15.47
N VAL A 221 -4.87 -18.50 16.47
CA VAL A 221 -4.96 -19.96 16.58
C VAL A 221 -6.07 -20.30 17.58
N LYS A 222 -7.06 -21.07 17.14
CA LYS A 222 -8.20 -21.53 17.95
C LYS A 222 -8.31 -23.05 17.93
N ARG A 223 -9.06 -23.59 18.90
CA ARG A 223 -9.38 -25.00 19.10
C ARG A 223 -9.87 -25.77 17.85
N SER A 224 -10.50 -25.09 16.88
CA SER A 224 -11.18 -25.71 15.73
C SER A 224 -10.24 -26.33 14.66
N GLY A 225 -8.92 -26.18 14.79
CA GLY A 225 -7.94 -26.59 13.78
C GLY A 225 -7.53 -28.08 13.79
N ASP A 226 -8.01 -28.87 14.76
CA ASP A 226 -7.52 -30.24 15.05
C ASP A 226 -7.53 -31.22 13.85
N ARG A 227 -8.36 -30.99 12.82
CA ARG A 227 -8.45 -31.90 11.66
C ARG A 227 -7.56 -31.51 10.49
N SER A 228 -6.86 -30.37 10.53
CA SER A 228 -5.99 -29.94 9.44
C SER A 228 -4.65 -29.43 9.95
N GLN A 229 -3.56 -29.99 9.43
CA GLN A 229 -2.18 -29.52 9.64
C GLN A 229 -1.95 -28.04 9.22
N CYS A 230 -2.98 -27.38 8.70
CA CYS A 230 -2.98 -26.03 8.16
C CYS A 230 -3.36 -24.94 9.16
N PHE A 231 -3.58 -25.24 10.45
CA PHE A 231 -4.03 -24.23 11.42
C PHE A 231 -3.03 -23.08 11.59
N LEU A 232 -1.73 -23.34 11.37
CA LEU A 232 -0.66 -22.34 11.44
C LEU A 232 -0.56 -21.47 10.18
N MET A 233 -1.25 -21.81 9.08
CA MET A 233 -1.26 -20.97 7.87
C MET A 233 -1.78 -19.56 8.16
N LYS A 234 -2.66 -19.42 9.17
CA LYS A 234 -3.20 -18.12 9.60
C LYS A 234 -2.15 -17.21 10.23
N LEU A 235 -0.98 -17.75 10.59
CA LEU A 235 0.13 -17.02 11.19
C LEU A 235 1.16 -16.55 10.16
N LEU A 236 1.05 -17.00 8.90
CA LEU A 236 1.89 -16.52 7.81
C LEU A 236 1.60 -15.04 7.53
N ASP A 237 2.64 -14.27 7.24
CA ASP A 237 2.59 -12.82 7.04
C ASP A 237 1.90 -12.05 8.18
N LYS A 238 2.12 -12.51 9.43
CA LYS A 238 1.70 -11.82 10.65
C LYS A 238 2.92 -11.35 11.45
N ALA A 239 2.69 -10.35 12.29
CA ALA A 239 3.68 -9.87 13.25
C ALA A 239 3.54 -10.56 14.61
N LEU A 240 2.31 -10.91 15.00
CA LEU A 240 1.97 -11.45 16.32
C LEU A 240 1.09 -12.71 16.21
N ALA A 241 1.31 -13.69 17.10
CA ALA A 241 0.44 -14.86 17.21
C ALA A 241 -0.45 -14.79 18.46
N LEU A 242 -1.77 -14.70 18.27
CA LEU A 242 -2.75 -14.82 19.33
C LEU A 242 -3.25 -16.27 19.44
N VAL A 243 -3.02 -16.91 20.57
CA VAL A 243 -3.43 -18.30 20.80
C VAL A 243 -4.53 -18.36 21.83
N GLU A 244 -5.76 -18.68 21.40
CA GLU A 244 -6.93 -18.83 22.26
C GLU A 244 -7.30 -20.31 22.38
N GLU A 245 -7.29 -20.84 23.61
CA GLU A 245 -7.66 -22.22 23.92
C GLU A 245 -6.94 -23.28 23.05
N PRO A 246 -5.59 -23.32 23.06
CA PRO A 246 -4.86 -24.26 22.22
C PRO A 246 -5.09 -25.70 22.68
N ARG A 247 -5.34 -26.60 21.73
CA ARG A 247 -5.24 -28.04 21.96
C ARG A 247 -3.91 -28.54 21.44
N ILE A 248 -3.02 -28.90 22.36
CA ILE A 248 -1.70 -29.46 22.01
C ILE A 248 -1.83 -30.97 21.98
N THR A 249 -1.58 -31.57 20.81
CA THR A 249 -1.56 -33.01 20.61
C THR A 249 -0.12 -33.46 20.33
N GLN A 250 0.14 -34.77 20.39
CA GLN A 250 1.47 -35.31 20.06
C GLN A 250 1.93 -34.95 18.63
N LEU A 251 1.00 -34.74 17.70
CA LEU A 251 1.31 -34.33 16.32
C LEU A 251 1.67 -32.85 16.21
N THR A 252 1.13 -31.99 17.08
CA THR A 252 1.31 -30.53 17.00
C THR A 252 2.32 -29.99 18.03
N VAL A 253 2.72 -30.79 19.01
CA VAL A 253 3.59 -30.36 20.12
C VAL A 253 4.91 -29.77 19.65
N ASN A 254 5.53 -30.32 18.60
CA ASN A 254 6.80 -29.81 18.09
C ASN A 254 6.64 -28.44 17.42
N HIS A 255 5.54 -28.23 16.68
CA HIS A 255 5.23 -26.92 16.11
C HIS A 255 4.94 -25.89 17.20
N PHE A 256 4.22 -26.26 18.27
CA PHE A 256 3.99 -25.37 19.41
C PHE A 256 5.28 -25.06 20.18
N LYS A 257 6.18 -26.03 20.37
CA LYS A 257 7.50 -25.78 20.97
C LYS A 257 8.33 -24.81 20.13
N ALA A 258 8.32 -24.97 18.80
CA ALA A 258 9.02 -24.07 17.90
C ALA A 258 8.41 -22.66 17.95
N LEU A 259 7.08 -22.55 17.87
CA LEU A 259 6.35 -21.29 17.94
C LEU A 259 6.58 -20.53 19.25
N LEU A 260 6.32 -21.19 20.39
CA LEU A 260 6.45 -20.59 21.73
C LEU A 260 7.92 -20.34 22.11
N GLY A 261 8.85 -21.07 21.51
CA GLY A 261 10.30 -20.85 21.65
C GLY A 261 10.86 -19.78 20.72
N GLY A 262 10.08 -19.31 19.74
CA GLY A 262 10.52 -18.31 18.75
C GLY A 262 11.44 -18.85 17.67
N ASN A 263 11.46 -20.18 17.45
CA ASN A 263 12.26 -20.81 16.42
C ASN A 263 11.55 -20.74 15.08
N ALA A 264 12.30 -20.51 14.00
CA ALA A 264 11.75 -20.61 12.64
C ALA A 264 11.54 -22.08 12.25
N PHE A 265 10.41 -22.39 11.61
CA PHE A 265 10.10 -23.73 11.13
C PHE A 265 9.20 -23.68 9.89
N ASP A 266 9.21 -24.76 9.11
CA ASP A 266 8.44 -24.85 7.88
C ASP A 266 7.01 -25.34 8.16
N ILE A 267 6.04 -24.69 7.56
CA ILE A 267 4.62 -25.03 7.62
C ILE A 267 4.20 -25.62 6.28
N ARG A 268 3.55 -26.78 6.34
CA ARG A 268 2.91 -27.38 5.17
C ARG A 268 1.65 -26.63 4.79
N VAL A 269 1.67 -26.02 3.61
CA VAL A 269 0.51 -25.36 3.01
C VAL A 269 -0.18 -26.33 2.06
N LYS A 270 -1.50 -26.45 2.16
CA LYS A 270 -2.27 -27.32 1.23
C LYS A 270 -2.09 -26.81 -0.20
N HIS A 271 -1.68 -27.72 -1.10
CA HIS A 271 -1.54 -27.46 -2.53
C HIS A 271 -0.55 -26.35 -2.91
N GLN A 272 0.36 -25.98 -2.01
CA GLN A 272 1.43 -25.01 -2.25
C GLN A 272 2.76 -25.53 -1.69
N LYS A 273 3.85 -24.82 -1.96
CA LYS A 273 5.15 -25.12 -1.36
C LYS A 273 5.10 -24.84 0.13
N ASP A 274 5.91 -25.57 0.88
CA ASP A 274 6.10 -25.31 2.31
C ASP A 274 6.61 -23.88 2.50
N GLU A 275 6.00 -23.17 3.44
CA GLU A 275 6.36 -21.79 3.76
C GLU A 275 7.01 -21.73 5.14
N ARG A 276 8.08 -20.92 5.23
CA ARG A 276 8.86 -20.81 6.45
C ARG A 276 8.25 -19.76 7.37
N LEU A 277 7.75 -20.19 8.52
CA LEU A 277 7.34 -19.26 9.58
C LEU A 277 8.58 -18.75 10.29
N THR A 278 8.73 -17.43 10.32
CA THR A 278 9.78 -16.74 11.09
C THR A 278 9.28 -16.42 12.49
N ARG A 279 10.18 -15.98 13.38
CA ARG A 279 9.86 -15.64 14.76
C ARG A 279 8.83 -14.51 14.81
N LEU A 280 7.63 -14.82 15.29
CA LEU A 280 6.57 -13.85 15.58
C LEU A 280 6.80 -13.21 16.95
N CYS A 281 6.23 -12.03 17.19
CA CYS A 281 6.03 -11.53 18.55
C CYS A 281 4.93 -12.34 19.24
#